data_AF-A0A1H5KHN1-F1
#
_entry.id   AF-A0A1H5KHN1-F1
#
_cell.length_a   1.000
_cell.length_b   1.000
_cell.length_c   1.000
_cell.angle_alpha   90.00
_cell.angle_beta   90.00
_cell.angle_gamma   90.00
#
_symmetry.space_group_name_H-M   'P 1'
#
loop_
_entity.id
_entity.type
_entity.pdbx_description
1 polymer ?
#
loop_
_entity_poly.entity_id
_entity_poly.type
_entity_poly.pdbx_seq_one_letter_code
_entity_poly.pdbx_strand_id
1 'polypeptide(L)'
;MTLENFKEILINGSDEAKHKAISYANPKLLNAEIFYLLFDLLKDNSSHNRFFAIFHLIDKFSISLSGAEGVLIDDIYNSLFDKYAPIADRATWALSIIGDKALDKLIEKYYSGAINTKIRITYAIGRGNFSKRTKDRVKILLTGLQSENKRLRFTAMCEMMSNTPISHQNENEWNSTQDKSINFEEIYDKVLPIAKEFLKLENKKYKSFSNRYINWIEKRKKL
;
A
#
# COMPACT_ATOMS: atom_id res chain seq x y z
N MET A 1 4.29 -4.57 35.37
CA MET A 1 3.16 -3.82 34.78
C MET A 1 2.03 -4.81 34.54
N THR A 2 0.82 -4.52 35.02
CA THR A 2 -0.38 -5.33 34.77
C THR A 2 -0.92 -5.05 33.36
N LEU A 3 -1.82 -5.90 32.86
CA LEU A 3 -2.49 -5.67 31.57
C LEU A 3 -3.31 -4.37 31.58
N GLU A 4 -4.05 -4.10 32.66
CA GLU A 4 -4.86 -2.88 32.77
C GLU A 4 -4.00 -1.61 32.81
N ASN A 5 -2.89 -1.61 33.56
CA ASN A 5 -1.97 -0.47 33.54
C ASN A 5 -1.35 -0.28 32.15
N PHE A 6 -1.11 -1.37 31.42
CA PHE A 6 -0.58 -1.31 30.07
C PHE A 6 -1.60 -0.68 29.10
N LYS A 7 -2.85 -1.15 29.11
CA LYS A 7 -3.96 -0.55 28.32
C LYS A 7 -4.12 0.93 28.61
N GLU A 8 -4.12 1.31 29.88
CA GLU A 8 -4.27 2.70 30.31
C GLU A 8 -3.17 3.59 29.72
N ILE A 9 -1.92 3.13 29.73
CA ILE A 9 -0.82 3.85 29.08
C ILE A 9 -1.04 3.97 27.57
N LEU A 10 -1.50 2.91 26.90
CA LEU A 10 -1.72 2.93 25.45
C LEU A 10 -2.86 3.87 25.03
N ILE A 11 -3.89 4.03 25.86
CA ILE A 11 -5.04 4.90 25.59
C ILE A 11 -4.68 6.35 25.94
N ASN A 12 -4.25 6.59 27.18
CA ASN A 12 -4.18 7.92 27.78
C ASN A 12 -2.76 8.46 27.98
N GLY A 13 -1.73 7.64 27.79
CA GLY A 13 -0.33 8.06 27.94
C GLY A 13 0.10 9.09 26.89
N SER A 14 1.22 9.77 27.14
CA SER A 14 1.90 10.57 26.11
C SER A 14 2.42 9.69 24.99
N ASP A 15 2.67 10.25 23.80
CA ASP A 15 3.24 9.51 22.66
C ASP A 15 4.52 8.75 23.05
N GLU A 16 5.41 9.40 23.82
CA GLU A 16 6.62 8.78 24.34
C GLU A 16 6.32 7.59 25.28
N ALA A 17 5.37 7.76 26.21
CA ALA A 17 4.98 6.71 27.13
C ALA A 17 4.37 5.51 26.41
N LYS A 18 3.48 5.76 25.42
CA LYS A 18 2.88 4.72 24.57
C LYS A 18 3.95 3.93 23.83
N HIS A 19 4.83 4.64 23.10
CA HIS A 19 5.91 4.02 22.32
C HIS A 19 6.85 3.21 23.20
N LYS A 20 7.27 3.75 24.35
CA LYS A 20 8.12 3.04 25.30
C LYS A 20 7.43 1.80 25.85
N ALA A 21 6.17 1.92 26.27
CA ALA A 21 5.43 0.81 26.87
C ALA A 21 5.30 -0.38 25.91
N ILE A 22 4.91 -0.15 24.66
CA ILE A 22 4.68 -1.24 23.69
C ILE A 22 5.98 -1.80 23.10
N SER A 23 7.00 -0.96 22.87
CA SER A 23 8.28 -1.41 22.29
C SER A 23 9.04 -2.34 23.24
N TYR A 24 8.89 -2.13 24.55
CA TYR A 24 9.51 -2.95 25.60
C TYR A 24 8.50 -3.83 26.35
N ALA A 25 7.31 -4.03 25.78
CA ALA A 25 6.29 -4.85 26.42
C ALA A 25 6.77 -6.31 26.53
N ASN A 26 6.47 -6.94 27.67
CA ASN A 26 6.61 -8.38 27.80
C ASN A 26 5.69 -9.06 26.75
N PRO A 27 6.16 -10.08 26.00
CA PRO A 27 5.34 -10.76 25.00
C PRO A 27 3.98 -11.27 25.52
N LYS A 28 3.87 -11.60 26.83
CA LYS A 28 2.59 -11.99 27.45
C LYS A 28 1.54 -10.88 27.48
N LEU A 29 1.96 -9.61 27.43
CA LEU A 29 1.07 -8.46 27.34
C LEU A 29 0.62 -8.19 25.89
N LEU A 30 1.36 -8.65 24.89
CA LEU A 30 1.03 -8.49 23.47
C LEU A 30 0.02 -9.58 23.03
N ASN A 31 -1.18 -9.48 23.58
CA ASN A 31 -2.26 -10.45 23.38
C ASN A 31 -3.37 -9.90 22.48
N ALA A 32 -4.44 -10.69 22.30
CA ALA A 32 -5.59 -10.31 21.48
C ALA A 32 -6.28 -9.03 21.97
N GLU A 33 -6.34 -8.79 23.27
CA GLU A 33 -6.98 -7.56 23.80
C GLU A 33 -6.21 -6.32 23.37
N ILE A 34 -4.87 -6.36 23.39
CA ILE A 34 -4.06 -5.25 22.89
C ILE A 34 -4.18 -5.11 21.36
N PHE A 35 -4.25 -6.23 20.64
CA PHE A 35 -4.49 -6.20 19.20
C PHE A 35 -5.80 -5.45 18.86
N TYR A 36 -6.91 -5.78 19.52
CA TYR A 36 -8.19 -5.11 19.29
C TYR A 36 -8.19 -3.66 19.79
N LEU A 37 -7.50 -3.37 20.90
CA LEU A 37 -7.31 -2.00 21.38
C LEU A 37 -6.63 -1.12 20.31
N LEU A 38 -5.60 -1.63 19.63
CA LEU A 38 -4.95 -0.88 18.56
C LEU A 38 -5.91 -0.65 17.37
N PHE A 39 -6.79 -1.61 17.05
CA PHE A 39 -7.84 -1.41 16.04
C PHE A 39 -8.83 -0.31 16.42
N ASP A 40 -9.22 -0.24 17.69
CA ASP A 40 -10.09 0.84 18.17
C ASP A 40 -9.39 2.21 18.08
N LEU A 41 -8.09 2.26 18.36
CA LEU A 41 -7.28 3.48 18.20
C LEU A 41 -7.14 3.93 16.74
N LEU A 42 -7.40 3.08 15.73
CA LEU A 42 -7.48 3.53 14.33
C LEU A 42 -8.66 4.47 14.07
N LYS A 43 -9.65 4.52 14.97
CA LYS A 43 -10.84 5.37 14.87
C LYS A 43 -10.69 6.67 15.68
N ASP A 44 -9.54 6.86 16.34
CA ASP A 44 -9.27 8.02 17.17
C ASP A 44 -9.18 9.31 16.33
N ASN A 45 -9.58 10.45 16.91
CA ASN A 45 -9.52 11.74 16.24
C ASN A 45 -8.06 12.22 16.02
N SER A 46 -7.14 11.83 16.89
CA SER A 46 -5.72 12.13 16.83
C SER A 46 -5.02 11.27 15.79
N SER A 47 -4.38 11.91 14.80
CA SER A 47 -3.53 11.22 13.84
C SER A 47 -2.31 10.56 14.50
N HIS A 48 -1.88 11.03 15.68
CA HIS A 48 -0.79 10.38 16.43
C HIS A 48 -1.23 9.02 16.95
N ASN A 49 -2.44 8.93 17.54
CA ASN A 49 -3.00 7.66 18.02
C ASN A 49 -3.24 6.68 16.86
N ARG A 50 -3.82 7.14 15.75
CA ARG A 50 -4.05 6.30 14.57
C ARG A 50 -2.74 5.81 13.95
N PHE A 51 -1.73 6.68 13.84
CA PHE A 51 -0.41 6.30 13.34
C PHE A 51 0.30 5.31 14.27
N PHE A 52 0.29 5.59 15.57
CA PHE A 52 0.80 4.69 16.61
C PHE A 52 0.17 3.30 16.47
N ALA A 53 -1.15 3.24 16.38
CA ALA A 53 -1.92 2.02 16.25
C ALA A 53 -1.51 1.20 15.02
N ILE A 54 -1.56 1.79 13.83
CA ILE A 54 -1.27 1.05 12.60
C ILE A 54 0.19 0.63 12.52
N PHE A 55 1.12 1.43 13.06
CA PHE A 55 2.53 1.08 13.13
C PHE A 55 2.75 -0.18 13.98
N HIS A 56 2.15 -0.25 15.17
CA HIS A 56 2.35 -1.38 16.06
C HIS A 56 1.51 -2.61 15.68
N LEU A 57 0.39 -2.44 14.97
CA LEU A 57 -0.31 -3.56 14.33
C LEU A 57 0.61 -4.27 13.32
N ILE A 58 1.39 -3.51 12.56
CA ILE A 58 2.38 -4.04 11.61
C ILE A 58 3.58 -4.65 12.35
N ASP A 59 4.18 -3.91 13.29
CA ASP A 59 5.44 -4.31 13.93
C ASP A 59 5.28 -5.47 14.93
N LYS A 60 4.25 -5.41 15.78
CA LYS A 60 4.06 -6.36 16.89
C LYS A 60 3.04 -7.44 16.62
N PHE A 61 2.10 -7.20 15.69
CA PHE A 61 0.97 -8.08 15.47
C PHE A 61 0.84 -8.54 14.02
N SER A 62 1.93 -8.56 13.23
CA SER A 62 1.90 -9.00 11.83
C SER A 62 1.26 -10.39 11.63
N ILE A 63 1.52 -11.34 12.53
CA ILE A 63 0.92 -12.68 12.50
C ILE A 63 -0.60 -12.59 12.70
N SER A 64 -1.07 -11.91 13.75
CA SER A 64 -2.51 -11.72 14.01
C SER A 64 -3.18 -10.92 12.90
N LEU A 65 -2.50 -9.90 12.37
CA LEU A 65 -2.95 -9.06 11.27
C LEU A 65 -3.12 -9.86 9.98
N SER A 66 -2.23 -10.83 9.68
CA SER A 66 -2.38 -11.74 8.53
C SER A 66 -3.65 -12.59 8.60
N GLY A 67 -4.16 -12.82 9.82
CA GLY A 67 -5.42 -13.52 10.08
C GLY A 67 -6.65 -12.60 10.12
N ALA A 68 -6.53 -11.29 9.86
CA ALA A 68 -7.65 -10.36 9.92
C ALA A 68 -8.75 -10.68 8.91
N GLU A 69 -10.01 -10.46 9.31
CA GLU A 69 -11.21 -10.73 8.51
C GLU A 69 -12.28 -9.65 8.72
N GLY A 70 -13.23 -9.59 7.78
CA GLY A 70 -14.43 -8.76 7.90
C GLY A 70 -14.13 -7.29 8.25
N VAL A 71 -14.70 -6.83 9.36
CA VAL A 71 -14.56 -5.45 9.85
C VAL A 71 -13.10 -5.01 10.03
N LEU A 72 -12.19 -5.91 10.39
CA LEU A 72 -10.78 -5.55 10.57
C LEU A 72 -10.13 -5.16 9.24
N ILE A 73 -10.47 -5.85 8.15
CA ILE A 73 -10.02 -5.48 6.81
C ILE A 73 -10.60 -4.11 6.43
N ASP A 74 -11.86 -3.86 6.78
CA ASP A 74 -12.52 -2.59 6.50
C ASP A 74 -11.87 -1.42 7.25
N ASP A 75 -11.48 -1.63 8.52
CA ASP A 75 -10.78 -0.62 9.32
C ASP A 75 -9.40 -0.25 8.73
N ILE A 76 -8.62 -1.24 8.30
CA ILE A 76 -7.34 -0.99 7.61
C ILE A 76 -7.58 -0.35 6.23
N TYR A 77 -8.57 -0.81 5.47
CA TYR A 77 -8.92 -0.23 4.17
C TYR A 77 -9.30 1.24 4.30
N ASN A 78 -10.10 1.61 5.29
CA ASN A 78 -10.50 2.99 5.55
C ASN A 78 -9.29 3.89 5.86
N SER A 79 -8.26 3.33 6.49
CA SER A 79 -7.00 4.04 6.79
C SER A 79 -6.21 4.45 5.54
N LEU A 80 -6.46 3.86 4.36
CA LEU A 80 -5.91 4.34 3.08
C LEU A 80 -6.35 5.77 2.72
N PHE A 81 -7.46 6.21 3.29
CA PHE A 81 -8.08 7.50 3.04
C PHE A 81 -7.79 8.52 4.13
N ASP A 82 -6.90 8.19 5.08
CA ASP A 82 -6.50 9.12 6.11
C ASP A 82 -5.89 10.39 5.51
N LYS A 83 -6.20 11.52 6.14
CA LYS A 83 -5.65 12.84 5.77
C LYS A 83 -4.15 12.91 6.06
N TYR A 84 -3.68 12.18 7.06
CA TYR A 84 -2.27 12.10 7.42
C TYR A 84 -1.58 11.03 6.57
N ALA A 85 -0.77 11.48 5.61
CA ALA A 85 -0.15 10.61 4.60
C ALA A 85 0.64 9.42 5.17
N PRO A 86 1.36 9.52 6.30
CA PRO A 86 2.02 8.37 6.90
C PRO A 86 1.08 7.23 7.32
N ILE A 87 -0.16 7.52 7.73
CA ILE A 87 -1.15 6.47 8.04
C ILE A 87 -1.56 5.74 6.76
N ALA A 88 -1.86 6.48 5.69
CA ALA A 88 -2.24 5.88 4.41
C ALA A 88 -1.10 5.00 3.81
N ASP A 89 0.15 5.39 4.03
CA ASP A 89 1.32 4.59 3.66
C ASP A 89 1.40 3.30 4.48
N ARG A 90 1.26 3.38 5.82
CA ARG A 90 1.21 2.20 6.68
C ARG A 90 0.01 1.31 6.39
N ALA A 91 -1.13 1.86 6.03
CA ALA A 91 -2.31 1.09 5.63
C ALA A 91 -2.04 0.25 4.39
N THR A 92 -1.27 0.78 3.43
CA THR A 92 -0.82 0.00 2.27
C THR A 92 0.00 -1.22 2.69
N TRP A 93 0.92 -1.05 3.66
CA TRP A 93 1.72 -2.16 4.18
C TRP A 93 0.84 -3.15 4.97
N ALA A 94 -0.01 -2.68 5.87
CA ALA A 94 -0.92 -3.52 6.64
C ALA A 94 -1.82 -4.38 5.74
N LEU A 95 -2.41 -3.81 4.69
CA LEU A 95 -3.19 -4.57 3.70
C LEU A 95 -2.37 -5.65 3.00
N SER A 96 -1.09 -5.38 2.75
CA SER A 96 -0.21 -6.40 2.18
C SER A 96 0.08 -7.55 3.15
N ILE A 97 0.14 -7.29 4.46
CA ILE A 97 0.30 -8.33 5.47
C ILE A 97 -0.95 -9.21 5.55
N ILE A 98 -2.14 -8.60 5.44
CA ILE A 98 -3.43 -9.32 5.36
C ILE A 98 -3.48 -10.20 4.09
N GLY A 99 -2.88 -9.74 2.99
CA GLY A 99 -2.72 -10.52 1.77
C GLY A 99 -4.01 -10.64 0.96
N ASP A 100 -4.32 -11.85 0.47
CA ASP A 100 -5.33 -12.05 -0.58
C ASP A 100 -6.75 -11.58 -0.19
N LYS A 101 -7.12 -11.67 1.09
CA LYS A 101 -8.42 -11.18 1.58
C LYS A 101 -8.54 -9.65 1.46
N ALA A 102 -7.45 -8.93 1.73
CA ALA A 102 -7.39 -7.50 1.50
C ALA A 102 -7.39 -7.16 0.00
N LEU A 103 -6.74 -7.99 -0.83
CA LEU A 103 -6.79 -7.81 -2.29
C LEU A 103 -8.21 -7.94 -2.83
N ASP A 104 -9.01 -8.90 -2.36
CA ASP A 104 -10.42 -9.04 -2.75
C ASP A 104 -11.21 -7.76 -2.47
N LYS A 105 -11.05 -7.20 -1.26
CA LYS A 105 -11.67 -5.92 -0.89
C LYS A 105 -11.21 -4.78 -1.80
N LEU A 106 -9.91 -4.68 -2.06
CA LEU A 106 -9.34 -3.65 -2.94
C LEU A 106 -9.90 -3.77 -4.37
N ILE A 107 -10.03 -4.98 -4.90
CA ILE A 107 -10.60 -5.22 -6.24
C ILE A 107 -12.07 -4.82 -6.28
N GLU A 108 -12.88 -5.26 -5.31
CA GLU A 108 -14.29 -4.91 -5.20
C GLU A 108 -14.49 -3.39 -5.17
N LYS A 109 -13.72 -2.70 -4.33
CA LYS A 109 -13.78 -1.24 -4.18
C LYS A 109 -13.16 -0.47 -5.34
N TYR A 110 -12.22 -1.07 -6.07
CA TYR A 110 -11.69 -0.47 -7.29
C TYR A 110 -12.78 -0.34 -8.35
N TYR A 111 -13.55 -1.41 -8.59
CA TYR A 111 -14.57 -1.39 -9.65
C TYR A 111 -15.84 -0.60 -9.27
N SER A 112 -16.22 -0.60 -7.99
CA SER A 112 -17.39 0.13 -7.50
C SER A 112 -17.12 1.58 -7.06
N GLY A 113 -15.85 1.95 -6.83
CA GLY A 113 -15.47 3.22 -6.22
C GLY A 113 -15.37 4.41 -7.19
N ALA A 114 -15.39 5.61 -6.60
CA ALA A 114 -15.12 6.85 -7.32
C ALA A 114 -13.64 6.97 -7.72
N ILE A 115 -13.31 7.97 -8.55
CA ILE A 115 -11.96 8.13 -9.10
C ILE A 115 -10.86 8.25 -8.02
N ASN A 116 -11.13 8.94 -6.92
CA ASN A 116 -10.19 9.07 -5.81
C ASN A 116 -9.95 7.73 -5.10
N THR A 117 -10.99 6.90 -4.96
CA THR A 117 -10.91 5.53 -4.47
C THR A 117 -10.03 4.69 -5.37
N LYS A 118 -10.27 4.73 -6.69
CA LYS A 118 -9.45 4.02 -7.67
C LYS A 118 -7.98 4.40 -7.56
N ILE A 119 -7.66 5.69 -7.48
CA ILE A 119 -6.27 6.17 -7.35
C ILE A 119 -5.60 5.63 -6.07
N ARG A 120 -6.28 5.69 -4.93
CA ARG A 120 -5.74 5.17 -3.65
C ARG A 120 -5.50 3.67 -3.71
N ILE A 121 -6.44 2.93 -4.29
CA ILE A 121 -6.31 1.48 -4.46
C ILE A 121 -5.19 1.14 -5.44
N THR A 122 -5.02 1.90 -6.53
CA THR A 122 -3.89 1.71 -7.46
C THR A 122 -2.54 1.86 -6.74
N TYR A 123 -2.40 2.84 -5.84
CA TYR A 123 -1.21 2.95 -4.98
C TYR A 123 -1.05 1.72 -4.07
N ALA A 124 -2.12 1.31 -3.39
CA ALA A 124 -2.07 0.19 -2.45
C ALA A 124 -1.72 -1.13 -3.15
N ILE A 125 -2.32 -1.41 -4.30
CA ILE A 125 -2.05 -2.59 -5.13
C ILE A 125 -0.63 -2.53 -5.72
N GLY A 126 -0.21 -1.36 -6.19
CA GLY A 126 1.12 -1.15 -6.75
C GLY A 126 2.23 -1.47 -5.76
N ARG A 127 2.06 -1.06 -4.51
CA ARG A 127 3.09 -1.21 -3.46
C ARG A 127 2.93 -2.44 -2.58
N GLY A 128 1.74 -3.05 -2.54
CA GLY A 128 1.48 -4.23 -1.73
C GLY A 128 2.04 -5.51 -2.35
N ASN A 129 2.60 -6.39 -1.52
CA ASN A 129 3.10 -7.71 -1.85
C ASN A 129 1.95 -8.73 -1.80
N PHE A 130 1.17 -8.80 -2.88
CA PHE A 130 0.22 -9.91 -3.10
C PHE A 130 0.80 -10.89 -4.14
N SER A 131 1.97 -11.45 -3.83
CA SER A 131 2.78 -12.29 -4.74
C SER A 131 2.02 -13.47 -5.34
N LYS A 132 1.10 -14.10 -4.60
CA LYS A 132 0.27 -15.22 -5.07
C LYS A 132 -0.78 -14.83 -6.12
N ARG A 133 -1.12 -13.54 -6.21
CA ARG A 133 -2.17 -13.00 -7.10
C ARG A 133 -1.64 -11.86 -7.96
N THR A 134 -0.39 -11.96 -8.40
CA THR A 134 0.29 -10.95 -9.21
C THR A 134 -0.50 -10.60 -10.47
N LYS A 135 -1.13 -11.57 -11.15
CA LYS A 135 -1.98 -11.32 -12.33
C LYS A 135 -3.17 -10.40 -12.05
N ASP A 136 -3.84 -10.58 -10.92
CA ASP A 136 -5.00 -9.76 -10.56
C ASP A 136 -4.60 -8.31 -10.30
N ARG A 137 -3.46 -8.11 -9.62
CA ARG A 137 -2.86 -6.78 -9.42
C ARG A 137 -2.51 -6.12 -10.75
N VAL A 138 -1.79 -6.84 -11.61
CA VAL A 138 -1.39 -6.35 -12.94
C VAL A 138 -2.62 -5.98 -13.76
N LYS A 139 -3.71 -6.77 -13.70
CA LYS A 139 -4.97 -6.45 -14.36
C LYS A 139 -5.55 -5.11 -13.90
N ILE A 140 -5.57 -4.83 -12.59
CA ILE A 140 -6.04 -3.54 -12.06
C ILE A 140 -5.17 -2.39 -12.56
N LEU A 141 -3.84 -2.55 -12.54
CA LEU A 141 -2.92 -1.53 -13.04
C LEU A 141 -3.11 -1.28 -14.54
N LEU A 142 -3.28 -2.33 -15.34
CA LEU A 142 -3.60 -2.24 -16.78
C LEU A 142 -4.92 -1.52 -17.03
N THR A 143 -5.97 -1.81 -16.26
CA THR A 143 -7.24 -1.07 -16.33
C THR A 143 -7.03 0.41 -15.98
N GLY A 144 -6.18 0.72 -15.00
CA GLY A 144 -5.83 2.09 -14.65
C GLY A 144 -5.14 2.85 -15.79
N LEU A 145 -4.26 2.19 -16.55
CA LEU A 145 -3.60 2.76 -17.74
C LEU A 145 -4.59 3.18 -18.83
N GLN A 146 -5.74 2.50 -18.92
CA GLN A 146 -6.80 2.80 -19.88
C GLN A 146 -7.74 3.92 -19.42
N SER A 147 -7.56 4.46 -18.22
CA SER A 147 -8.43 5.51 -17.69
C SER A 147 -8.29 6.83 -18.47
N GLU A 148 -9.42 7.49 -18.72
CA GLU A 148 -9.46 8.87 -19.20
C GLU A 148 -8.98 9.87 -18.15
N ASN A 149 -9.06 9.50 -16.86
CA ASN A 149 -8.55 10.34 -15.79
C ASN A 149 -7.02 10.31 -15.77
N LYS A 150 -6.41 11.44 -16.15
CA LYS A 150 -4.95 11.61 -16.21
C LYS A 150 -4.24 11.21 -14.92
N ARG A 151 -4.81 11.51 -13.75
CA ARG A 151 -4.16 11.18 -12.47
C ARG A 151 -4.14 9.68 -12.21
N LEU A 152 -5.26 8.99 -12.42
CA LEU A 152 -5.32 7.53 -12.31
C LEU A 152 -4.39 6.86 -13.33
N ARG A 153 -4.43 7.29 -14.59
CA ARG A 153 -3.56 6.77 -15.64
C ARG A 153 -2.07 6.96 -15.33
N PHE A 154 -1.69 8.14 -14.83
CA PHE A 154 -0.32 8.40 -14.39
C PHE A 154 0.09 7.55 -13.19
N THR A 155 -0.77 7.45 -12.17
CA THR A 155 -0.52 6.60 -11.00
C THR A 155 -0.33 5.15 -11.43
N ALA A 156 -1.23 4.61 -12.25
CA ALA A 156 -1.13 3.24 -12.75
C ALA A 156 0.18 2.99 -13.52
N MET A 157 0.63 3.96 -14.34
CA MET A 157 1.92 3.89 -15.02
C MET A 157 3.09 3.84 -14.04
N CYS A 158 3.11 4.71 -13.05
CA CYS A 158 4.18 4.74 -12.04
C CYS A 158 4.24 3.43 -11.24
N GLU A 159 3.09 2.98 -10.76
CA GLU A 159 3.00 1.75 -9.97
C GLU A 159 3.32 0.52 -10.81
N MET A 160 2.85 0.45 -12.05
CA MET A 160 3.22 -0.62 -12.99
C MET A 160 4.73 -0.67 -13.20
N MET A 161 5.35 0.43 -13.59
CA MET A 161 6.79 0.46 -13.90
C MET A 161 7.66 0.16 -12.67
N SER A 162 7.22 0.56 -11.48
CA SER A 162 7.92 0.25 -10.23
C SER A 162 7.95 -1.25 -9.93
N ASN A 163 7.01 -2.01 -10.50
CA ASN A 163 6.92 -3.47 -10.45
C ASN A 163 7.37 -4.10 -11.78
N THR A 164 8.41 -3.59 -12.42
CA THR A 164 9.02 -4.24 -13.61
C THR A 164 10.51 -4.50 -13.37
N PRO A 165 11.10 -5.56 -13.96
CA PRO A 165 12.51 -5.88 -13.78
C PRO A 165 13.48 -4.76 -14.20
N ILE A 166 13.07 -3.86 -15.10
CA ILE A 166 13.92 -2.74 -15.56
C ILE A 166 13.97 -1.58 -14.56
N SER A 167 13.10 -1.58 -13.54
CA SER A 167 13.19 -0.63 -12.44
C SER A 167 14.35 -1.04 -11.53
N HIS A 168 15.55 -0.55 -11.84
CA HIS A 168 16.76 -0.74 -11.04
C HIS A 168 16.67 -0.15 -9.62
N GLN A 169 15.55 0.48 -9.27
CA GLN A 169 15.42 1.19 -8.01
C GLN A 169 15.14 0.27 -6.82
N ASN A 170 14.85 -1.02 -7.00
CA ASN A 170 14.42 -1.86 -5.90
C ASN A 170 14.64 -3.36 -6.17
N GLU A 171 15.70 -3.94 -5.58
CA GLU A 171 15.54 -5.24 -4.90
C GLU A 171 14.63 -5.04 -3.68
N ASN A 172 13.42 -4.49 -3.85
CA ASN A 172 12.49 -4.37 -2.75
C ASN A 172 11.78 -5.70 -2.56
N GLU A 173 11.49 -6.01 -1.30
CA GLU A 173 10.64 -7.11 -0.86
C GLU A 173 9.22 -7.11 -1.48
N TRP A 174 8.86 -6.05 -2.22
CA TRP A 174 7.58 -5.83 -2.90
C TRP A 174 7.61 -6.20 -4.39
N ASN A 175 8.75 -6.65 -4.90
CA ASN A 175 8.98 -6.90 -6.32
C ASN A 175 8.31 -8.23 -6.72
N SER A 176 7.00 -8.19 -7.00
CA SER A 176 6.21 -9.34 -7.49
C SER A 176 6.62 -9.84 -8.88
N THR A 177 7.71 -9.31 -9.44
CA THR A 177 8.17 -9.56 -10.81
C THR A 177 8.87 -10.90 -11.00
N GLN A 178 9.00 -11.69 -9.94
CA GLN A 178 9.45 -13.08 -10.05
C GLN A 178 8.38 -14.01 -10.63
N ASP A 179 7.14 -13.54 -10.80
CA ASP A 179 6.11 -14.28 -11.52
C ASP A 179 6.45 -14.31 -13.03
N LYS A 180 7.08 -15.41 -13.45
CA LYS A 180 7.48 -15.69 -14.84
C LYS A 180 6.30 -15.73 -15.82
N SER A 181 5.06 -15.74 -15.34
CA SER A 181 3.87 -15.73 -16.20
C SER A 181 3.47 -14.33 -16.66
N ILE A 182 4.10 -13.27 -16.15
CA ILE A 182 3.84 -11.89 -16.57
C ILE A 182 4.66 -11.57 -17.83
N ASN A 183 3.97 -11.15 -18.90
CA ASN A 183 4.60 -10.66 -20.11
C ASN A 183 5.00 -9.17 -19.93
N PHE A 184 6.24 -8.93 -19.52
CA PHE A 184 6.74 -7.57 -19.31
C PHE A 184 6.87 -6.76 -20.61
N GLU A 185 7.12 -7.40 -21.75
CA GLU A 185 7.24 -6.69 -23.03
C GLU A 185 5.89 -6.07 -23.42
N GLU A 186 4.78 -6.79 -23.21
CA GLU A 186 3.43 -6.24 -23.41
C GLU A 186 3.17 -5.04 -22.47
N ILE A 187 3.65 -5.09 -21.22
CA ILE A 187 3.53 -3.97 -20.29
C ILE A 187 4.29 -2.75 -20.82
N TYR A 188 5.52 -2.95 -21.30
CA TYR A 188 6.34 -1.87 -21.86
C TYR A 188 5.71 -1.25 -23.11
N ASP A 189 5.11 -2.07 -23.98
CA ASP A 189 4.40 -1.61 -25.17
C ASP A 189 3.20 -0.72 -24.83
N LYS A 190 2.48 -1.01 -23.75
CA LYS A 190 1.36 -0.18 -23.28
C LYS A 190 1.82 1.08 -22.55
N VAL A 191 2.90 1.00 -21.76
CA VAL A 191 3.39 2.13 -20.97
C VAL A 191 4.09 3.18 -21.85
N LEU A 192 4.89 2.77 -22.82
CA LEU A 192 5.69 3.69 -23.64
C LEU A 192 4.89 4.84 -24.29
N PRO A 193 3.76 4.61 -25.00
CA PRO A 193 2.98 5.70 -25.58
C PRO A 193 2.39 6.63 -24.51
N ILE A 194 1.96 6.09 -23.36
CA ILE A 194 1.42 6.86 -22.24
C ILE A 194 2.53 7.75 -21.63
N ALA A 195 3.72 7.21 -21.41
CA ALA A 195 4.86 7.98 -20.92
C ALA A 195 5.19 9.14 -21.88
N LYS A 196 5.20 8.88 -23.19
CA LYS A 196 5.42 9.90 -24.23
C LYS A 196 4.33 10.99 -24.24
N GLU A 197 3.09 10.64 -23.94
CA GLU A 197 2.00 11.61 -23.74
C GLU A 197 2.29 12.52 -22.52
N PHE A 198 2.55 11.92 -21.35
CA PHE A 198 2.81 12.66 -20.12
C PHE A 198 4.08 13.53 -20.17
N LEU A 199 5.09 13.15 -20.96
CA LEU A 199 6.30 13.94 -21.18
C LEU A 199 6.01 15.30 -21.83
N LYS A 200 4.95 15.39 -22.65
CA LYS A 200 4.55 16.62 -23.33
C LYS A 200 3.82 17.61 -22.40
N LEU A 201 3.33 17.15 -21.25
CA LEU A 201 2.59 17.99 -20.29
C LEU A 201 3.56 18.83 -19.45
N GLU A 202 3.15 20.02 -19.04
CA GLU A 202 4.00 20.96 -18.29
C GLU A 202 4.35 20.50 -16.87
N ASN A 203 3.60 19.54 -16.31
CA ASN A 203 3.80 19.08 -14.94
C ASN A 203 5.19 18.42 -14.77
N LYS A 204 6.04 19.02 -13.92
CA LYS A 204 7.40 18.56 -13.65
C LYS A 204 7.49 17.10 -13.20
N LYS A 205 6.56 16.65 -12.34
CA LYS A 205 6.51 15.26 -11.86
C LYS A 205 6.23 14.31 -13.02
N TYR A 206 5.25 14.65 -13.87
CA TYR A 206 4.92 13.85 -15.05
C TYR A 206 6.13 13.72 -15.98
N LYS A 207 6.78 14.83 -16.33
CA LYS A 207 7.99 14.81 -17.17
C LYS A 207 9.09 13.94 -16.58
N SER A 208 9.42 14.12 -15.30
CA SER A 208 10.53 13.41 -14.66
C SER A 208 10.34 11.89 -14.67
N PHE A 209 9.15 11.40 -14.31
CA PHE A 209 8.88 9.95 -14.29
C PHE A 209 8.76 9.41 -15.71
N SER A 210 8.04 10.10 -16.60
CA SER A 210 7.91 9.68 -18.01
C SER A 210 9.25 9.57 -18.72
N ASN A 211 10.12 10.57 -18.58
CA ASN A 211 11.45 10.55 -19.20
C ASN A 211 12.28 9.36 -18.70
N ARG A 212 12.22 9.07 -17.40
CA ARG A 212 12.88 7.91 -16.80
C ARG A 212 12.37 6.59 -17.41
N TYR A 213 11.06 6.40 -17.48
CA TYR A 213 10.47 5.16 -17.99
C TYR A 213 10.69 4.97 -19.49
N ILE A 214 10.63 6.04 -20.29
CA ILE A 214 10.99 6.00 -21.72
C ILE A 214 12.42 5.52 -21.88
N ASN A 215 13.37 6.11 -21.15
CA ASN A 215 14.79 5.74 -21.23
C ASN A 215 15.01 4.27 -20.84
N TRP A 216 14.33 3.78 -19.80
CA TRP A 216 14.44 2.37 -19.39
C TRP A 216 13.91 1.42 -20.45
N ILE A 217 12.71 1.68 -20.99
CA ILE A 217 12.08 0.83 -22.00
C ILE A 217 12.91 0.84 -23.30
N GLU A 218 13.34 2.01 -23.77
CA GLU A 218 14.10 2.12 -25.02
C GLU A 218 15.50 1.52 -24.91
N LYS A 219 16.15 1.59 -23.73
CA LYS A 219 17.40 0.87 -23.48
C LYS A 219 17.19 -0.64 -23.50
N ARG A 220 16.11 -1.14 -22.88
CA ARG A 220 15.77 -2.57 -22.86
C ARG A 220 15.52 -3.14 -24.25
N LYS A 221 14.82 -2.40 -25.12
CA LYS A 221 14.49 -2.83 -26.49
C LYS A 221 15.68 -2.84 -27.48
N LYS A 222 16.80 -2.22 -27.10
CA LYS A 222 18.04 -2.21 -27.91
C LYS A 222 18.99 -3.37 -27.56
N LEU A 223 18.68 -4.13 -26.52
CA LEU A 223 19.42 -5.31 -26.04
C LEU A 223 18.71 -6.59 -26.50
#